data_AF-A0A096AB89-F1
#
_entry.id   AF-A0A096AB89-F1
#
_cell.length_a   1.000
_cell.length_b   1.000
_cell.length_c   1.000
_cell.angle_alpha   90.00
_cell.angle_beta   90.00
_cell.angle_gamma   90.00
#
_symmetry.space_group_name_H-M   'P 1'
#
loop_
_entity.id
_entity.type
_entity.pdbx_description
1 polymer ?
#
loop_
_entity_poly.entity_id
_entity_poly.type
_entity_poly.pdbx_seq_one_letter_code
_entity_poly.pdbx_strand_id
1 'polypeptide(L)'
;MKTDNSKKELSYFRLKLESYMSEHHPERLGDKEFITARADIALTAYCDAVAQGFNHLEAERIASEVLFSGLHFSKYDTLVSVLEDEFE
;
A
#
# COMPACT_ATOMS: atom_id res chain seq x y z
N MET A 1 -22.86 1.38 13.26
CA MET A 1 -22.08 0.12 13.07
C MET A 1 -21.72 0.01 11.59
N LYS A 2 -20.49 0.37 11.20
CA LYS A 2 -19.92 0.22 9.84
C LYS A 2 -18.83 -0.89 9.83
N THR A 3 -18.98 -1.92 10.64
CA THR A 3 -17.86 -2.81 11.03
C THR A 3 -17.44 -3.80 9.94
N ASP A 4 -18.34 -4.23 9.06
CA ASP A 4 -18.02 -5.21 8.01
C ASP A 4 -17.22 -4.61 6.85
N ASN A 5 -17.51 -3.37 6.46
CA ASN A 5 -16.79 -2.75 5.36
C ASN A 5 -15.36 -2.42 5.77
N SER A 6 -15.16 -1.84 6.97
CA SER A 6 -13.82 -1.51 7.47
C SER A 6 -12.89 -2.73 7.57
N LYS A 7 -13.40 -3.91 7.94
CA LYS A 7 -12.59 -5.14 7.97
C LYS A 7 -12.19 -5.63 6.58
N LYS A 8 -13.08 -5.51 5.59
CA LYS A 8 -12.79 -5.83 4.19
C LYS A 8 -11.76 -4.87 3.61
N GLU A 9 -11.96 -3.56 3.81
CA GLU A 9 -11.02 -2.53 3.36
C GLU A 9 -9.64 -2.69 4.01
N LEU A 10 -9.57 -3.00 5.31
CA LEU A 10 -8.30 -3.28 5.98
C LEU A 10 -7.58 -4.48 5.33
N SER A 11 -8.31 -5.56 5.10
CA SER A 11 -7.77 -6.77 4.47
C SER A 11 -7.28 -6.46 3.05
N TYR A 12 -8.02 -5.61 2.32
CA TYR A 12 -7.67 -5.14 0.99
C TYR A 12 -6.37 -4.32 0.99
N PHE A 13 -6.27 -3.26 1.82
CA PHE A 13 -5.07 -2.42 1.87
C PHE A 13 -3.83 -3.19 2.32
N ARG A 14 -3.99 -4.12 3.27
CA ARG A 14 -2.91 -5.00 3.71
C ARG A 14 -2.41 -5.89 2.57
N LEU A 15 -3.32 -6.60 1.89
CA LEU A 15 -2.95 -7.47 0.78
C LEU A 15 -2.30 -6.68 -0.37
N LYS A 16 -2.84 -5.50 -0.67
CA LYS A 16 -2.31 -4.61 -1.70
C LYS A 16 -0.87 -4.17 -1.38
N LEU A 17 -0.60 -3.85 -0.12
CA LEU A 17 0.75 -3.49 0.33
C LEU A 17 1.71 -4.69 0.34
N GLU A 18 1.24 -5.86 0.79
CA GLU A 18 2.05 -7.09 0.80
C GLU A 18 2.47 -7.50 -0.63
N SER A 19 1.57 -7.41 -1.61
CA SER A 19 1.91 -7.63 -3.03
C SER A 19 2.98 -6.65 -3.51
N TYR A 20 2.79 -5.36 -3.23
CA TYR A 20 3.73 -4.31 -3.63
C TYR A 20 5.11 -4.49 -2.98
N MET A 21 5.17 -4.91 -1.72
CA MET A 21 6.44 -5.26 -1.06
C MET A 21 7.08 -6.48 -1.72
N SER A 22 6.31 -7.52 -2.04
CA SER A 22 6.86 -8.72 -2.67
C SER A 22 7.48 -8.45 -4.03
N GLU A 23 6.91 -7.51 -4.79
CA GLU A 23 7.35 -7.16 -6.13
C GLU A 23 8.53 -6.19 -6.11
N HIS A 24 8.41 -5.11 -5.31
CA HIS A 24 9.32 -3.96 -5.39
C HIS A 24 10.26 -3.82 -4.19
N HIS A 25 9.91 -4.35 -3.02
CA HIS A 25 10.70 -4.18 -1.78
C HIS A 25 10.80 -5.51 -1.01
N PRO A 26 11.29 -6.59 -1.64
CA PRO A 26 11.24 -7.93 -1.04
C PRO A 26 11.97 -8.02 0.30
N GLU A 27 12.96 -7.16 0.54
CA GLU A 27 13.68 -7.04 1.82
C GLU A 27 12.81 -6.54 2.97
N ARG A 28 11.67 -5.90 2.66
CA ARG A 28 10.72 -5.35 3.63
C ARG A 28 9.47 -6.19 3.83
N LEU A 29 9.29 -7.27 3.06
CA LEU A 29 8.12 -8.14 3.15
C LEU A 29 7.97 -8.80 4.54
N GLY A 30 9.08 -9.02 5.25
CA GLY A 30 9.08 -9.56 6.61
C GLY A 30 8.68 -8.56 7.70
N ASP A 31 8.62 -7.27 7.39
CA ASP A 31 8.31 -6.20 8.35
C ASP A 31 6.79 -6.08 8.57
N LYS A 32 6.27 -7.03 9.36
CA LYS A 32 4.83 -7.13 9.67
C LYS A 32 4.30 -5.91 10.43
N GLU A 33 5.15 -5.27 11.24
CA GLU A 33 4.76 -4.08 12.00
C GLU A 33 4.56 -2.90 11.04
N PHE A 34 5.51 -2.67 10.13
CA PHE A 34 5.36 -1.67 9.09
C PHE A 34 4.11 -1.91 8.23
N ILE A 35 3.91 -3.14 7.75
CA ILE A 35 2.76 -3.49 6.90
C ILE A 35 1.44 -3.23 7.62
N THR A 36 1.34 -3.66 8.89
CA THR A 36 0.11 -3.48 9.69
C THR A 36 -0.16 -1.99 9.93
N ALA A 37 0.83 -1.26 10.44
CA ALA A 37 0.70 0.17 10.71
C ALA A 37 0.36 0.96 9.44
N ARG A 38 0.99 0.63 8.30
CA ARG A 38 0.73 1.33 7.04
C ARG A 38 -0.67 1.05 6.49
N ALA A 39 -1.15 -0.19 6.59
CA ALA A 39 -2.51 -0.55 6.18
C ALA A 39 -3.58 0.14 7.06
N ASP A 40 -3.34 0.25 8.37
CA ASP A 40 -4.24 0.96 9.30
C ASP A 40 -4.33 2.47 8.99
N ILE A 41 -3.20 3.11 8.66
CA ILE A 41 -3.19 4.52 8.26
C ILE A 41 -3.95 4.72 6.93
N ALA A 42 -3.75 3.83 5.94
CA ALA A 42 -4.48 3.89 4.67
C ALA A 42 -6.00 3.69 4.88
N LEU A 43 -6.40 2.76 5.75
CA LEU A 43 -7.80 2.57 6.11
C LEU A 43 -8.41 3.82 6.74
N THR A 44 -7.65 4.49 7.61
CA THR A 44 -8.09 5.74 8.25
C THR A 44 -8.30 6.82 7.20
N ALA A 45 -7.34 7.02 6.28
CA ALA A 45 -7.47 7.96 5.18
C ALA A 45 -8.68 7.68 4.28
N TYR A 46 -8.96 6.41 4.00
CA TYR A 46 -10.16 5.98 3.28
C TYR A 46 -11.43 6.35 4.04
N CYS A 47 -11.50 6.02 5.34
CA CYS A 47 -12.68 6.29 6.17
C CYS A 47 -12.96 7.80 6.28
N ASP A 48 -11.90 8.59 6.41
CA ASP A 48 -11.98 10.05 6.47
C ASP A 48 -12.47 10.63 5.14
N ALA A 49 -12.00 10.12 4.00
CA ALA A 49 -12.47 10.54 2.69
C ALA A 49 -13.97 10.19 2.49
N VAL A 50 -14.39 8.98 2.85
CA VAL A 50 -15.81 8.59 2.81
C VAL A 50 -16.65 9.48 3.74
N ALA A 51 -16.15 9.82 4.92
CA ALA A 51 -16.84 10.73 5.84
C ALA A 51 -16.97 12.16 5.32
N GLN A 52 -16.03 12.60 4.48
CA GLN A 52 -16.04 13.89 3.78
C GLN A 52 -16.94 13.90 2.53
N GLY A 53 -17.53 12.76 2.15
CA GLY A 53 -18.46 12.66 1.02
C GLY A 53 -17.83 12.26 -0.31
N PHE A 54 -16.54 11.90 -0.32
CA PHE A 54 -15.90 11.31 -1.50
C PHE A 54 -16.52 9.96 -1.83
N ASN A 55 -16.57 9.63 -3.12
CA ASN A 55 -17.03 8.31 -3.54
C ASN A 55 -15.94 7.24 -3.25
N HIS A 56 -16.31 5.96 -3.35
CA HIS A 56 -15.39 4.86 -3.03
C HIS A 56 -14.11 4.85 -3.87
N LEU A 57 -14.19 5.22 -5.15
CA LEU A 57 -13.02 5.25 -6.03
C LEU A 57 -12.06 6.38 -5.62
N GLU A 58 -12.59 7.55 -5.28
CA GLU A 58 -11.80 8.68 -4.80
C GLU A 58 -11.16 8.40 -3.44
N ALA A 59 -11.91 7.81 -2.51
CA ALA A 59 -11.41 7.41 -1.20
C ALA A 59 -10.30 6.35 -1.31
N GLU A 60 -10.46 5.37 -2.21
CA GLU A 60 -9.45 4.34 -2.48
C GLU A 60 -8.17 4.96 -3.07
N ARG A 61 -8.30 5.92 -3.98
CA ARG A 61 -7.17 6.64 -4.56
C ARG A 61 -6.38 7.41 -3.49
N ILE A 62 -7.07 8.15 -2.62
CA ILE A 62 -6.46 8.89 -1.50
C ILE A 62 -5.76 7.92 -0.54
N ALA A 63 -6.41 6.83 -0.17
CA ALA A 63 -5.84 5.82 0.70
C ALA A 63 -4.61 5.15 0.07
N SER A 64 -4.60 4.94 -1.25
CA SER A 64 -3.45 4.38 -1.98
C SER A 64 -2.25 5.32 -2.01
N GLU A 65 -2.45 6.64 -2.15
CA GLU A 65 -1.38 7.63 -2.03
C GLU A 65 -0.69 7.53 -0.65
N VAL A 66 -1.49 7.36 0.41
CA VAL A 66 -1.00 7.16 1.77
C VAL A 66 -0.31 5.80 1.91
N LEU A 67 -0.90 4.74 1.36
CA LEU A 67 -0.39 3.38 1.43
C LEU A 67 1.03 3.28 0.84
N PHE A 68 1.26 3.91 -0.31
CA PHE A 68 2.53 3.86 -1.05
C PHE A 68 3.48 5.03 -0.77
N SER A 69 3.12 5.94 0.13
CA SER A 69 3.95 7.11 0.44
C SER A 69 5.36 6.69 0.87
N GLY A 70 6.36 7.24 0.16
CA GLY A 70 7.78 6.95 0.37
C GLY A 70 8.26 5.59 -0.15
N LEU A 71 7.44 4.87 -0.91
CA LEU A 71 7.76 3.54 -1.46
C LEU A 71 7.96 3.53 -2.98
N HIS A 72 7.70 4.65 -3.68
CA HIS A 72 7.75 4.71 -5.14
C HIS A 72 9.13 4.42 -5.73
N PHE A 73 10.20 4.80 -5.03
CA PHE A 73 11.55 4.46 -5.44
C PHE A 73 11.98 3.16 -4.77
N SER A 74 12.28 2.15 -5.57
CA SER A 74 12.86 0.89 -5.13
C SER A 74 14.33 0.79 -5.52
N LYS A 75 15.18 0.53 -4.53
CA LYS A 75 16.58 0.17 -4.76
C LYS A 75 16.69 -1.21 -5.41
N TYR A 76 15.81 -2.13 -5.03
CA TYR A 76 15.77 -3.47 -5.59
C TYR A 76 15.47 -3.41 -7.09
N ASP A 77 14.40 -2.74 -7.50
CA ASP A 77 14.03 -2.58 -8.91
C ASP A 77 15.15 -1.91 -9.69
N THR A 78 15.75 -0.86 -9.13
CA THR A 78 16.87 -0.15 -9.77
C THR A 78 18.04 -1.09 -10.04
N LEU A 79 18.40 -1.95 -9.09
CA LEU A 79 19.48 -2.92 -9.26
C LEU A 79 19.11 -3.99 -10.29
N VAL A 80 17.88 -4.50 -10.26
CA VAL A 80 17.38 -5.47 -11.25
C VAL A 80 17.47 -4.88 -12.64
N SER A 81 16.91 -3.69 -12.87
CA SER A 81 16.95 -3.04 -14.18
C SER A 81 18.38 -2.77 -14.66
N VAL A 82 19.29 -2.30 -13.79
CA VAL A 82 20.70 -2.09 -14.21
C VAL A 82 21.37 -3.40 -14.60
N LEU A 83 21.11 -4.49 -13.87
CA LEU A 83 21.69 -5.79 -14.20
C LEU A 83 21.13 -6.33 -15.52
N GLU A 84 19.83 -6.15 -15.77
CA GLU A 84 19.17 -6.56 -17.02
C GLU A 84 19.62 -5.69 -18.21
N ASP A 85 19.68 -4.36 -18.05
CA ASP A 85 19.96 -3.45 -19.17
C ASP A 85 21.46 -3.42 -19.55
N GLU A 86 22.37 -3.56 -18.58
CA GLU A 86 23.81 -3.32 -18.79
C GLU A 86 24.68 -4.59 -18.74
N PHE A 87 24.15 -5.71 -18.25
CA PHE A 87 24.93 -6.94 -18.00
C PHE A 87 24.31 -8.23 -18.56
N GLU A 88 23.31 -8.13 -19.43
CA GLU A 88 22.75 -9.28 -20.18
C GLU A 88 23.66 -9.75 -21.34
#